data_AF-A0A346R1Y7-F1
#
_entry.id   AF-A0A346R1Y7-F1
#
_cell.length_a   1.000
_cell.length_b   1.000
_cell.length_c   1.000
_cell.angle_alpha   90.00
_cell.angle_beta   90.00
_cell.angle_gamma   90.00
#
_symmetry.space_group_name_H-M   'P 1'
#
loop_
_entity.id
_entity.type
_entity.pdbx_description
1 polymer ?
#
loop_
_entity_poly.entity_id
_entity_poly.type
_entity_poly.pdbx_seq_one_letter_code
_entity_poly.pdbx_strand_id
1 'polypeptide(L)'
;MYTRQRKKSVVRRLFFPVLTIAILGYFSFHALNGEYGLIARARLDTKTARLQAELDELKQARLKLERRVVLLRPSSLDPDMIDERARASLNLVHRDEITILRAASQQN
;
A
#
# COMPACT_ATOMS: atom_id res chain seq x y z
N MET A 1 19.05 21.00 -83.07
CA MET A 1 19.28 19.96 -82.03
C MET A 1 18.67 20.47 -80.72
N TYR A 2 17.60 19.85 -80.21
CA TYR A 2 16.92 20.33 -79.00
C TYR A 2 17.43 19.58 -77.77
N THR A 3 18.23 20.22 -76.93
CA THR A 3 18.74 19.61 -75.68
C THR A 3 17.78 19.91 -74.53
N ARG A 4 17.00 18.91 -74.10
CA ARG A 4 16.18 19.02 -72.87
C ARG A 4 17.09 18.89 -71.64
N GLN A 5 17.49 20.01 -71.03
CA GLN A 5 18.06 19.99 -69.68
C GLN A 5 16.96 19.77 -68.64
N ARG A 6 17.03 18.65 -67.90
CA ARG A 6 16.19 18.44 -66.71
C ARG A 6 16.77 19.23 -65.54
N LYS A 7 16.02 20.20 -65.02
CA LYS A 7 16.36 20.89 -63.76
C LYS A 7 16.33 19.86 -62.61
N LYS A 8 17.42 19.76 -61.85
CA LYS A 8 17.49 18.89 -60.66
C LYS A 8 16.55 19.46 -59.59
N SER A 9 15.49 18.73 -59.25
CA SER A 9 14.51 19.18 -58.26
C SER A 9 14.99 18.94 -56.83
N VAL A 10 15.22 20.02 -56.09
CA VAL A 10 15.62 20.02 -54.67
C VAL A 10 14.49 19.45 -53.79
N VAL A 11 13.24 19.61 -54.22
CA VAL A 11 12.04 19.10 -53.54
C VAL A 11 12.12 17.57 -53.35
N ARG A 12 12.57 16.85 -54.39
CA ARG A 12 12.73 15.38 -54.30
C ARG A 12 13.80 14.96 -53.28
N ARG A 13 14.80 15.82 -53.04
CA ARG A 13 15.88 15.55 -52.08
C ARG A 13 15.45 15.79 -50.64
N LEU A 14 14.56 16.76 -50.41
CA LEU A 14 14.09 17.15 -49.08
C LEU A 14 12.88 16.34 -48.60
N PHE A 15 12.17 15.67 -49.51
CA PHE A 15 10.98 14.88 -49.15
C PHE A 15 11.25 13.84 -48.05
N PHE A 16 12.27 12.99 -48.23
CA PHE A 16 12.59 11.96 -47.24
C PHE A 16 13.01 12.52 -45.88
N PRO A 17 13.94 13.49 -45.78
CA PRO A 17 14.28 14.13 -44.51
C PRO A 17 13.07 14.72 -43.78
N VAL A 18 12.20 15.45 -44.49
CA VAL A 18 11.01 16.06 -43.89
C VAL A 18 10.03 15.00 -43.39
N LEU A 19 9.79 13.95 -44.20
CA LEU A 19 8.93 12.84 -43.80
C LEU A 19 9.48 12.13 -42.56
N THR A 20 10.79 11.89 -42.50
CA THR A 20 11.43 11.28 -41.32
C THR A 20 11.27 12.14 -40.08
N ILE A 21 11.50 13.45 -40.17
CA ILE A 21 11.31 14.37 -39.03
C ILE A 21 9.85 14.36 -38.57
N ALA A 22 8.89 14.37 -39.50
CA ALA A 22 7.46 14.32 -39.16
C ALA A 22 7.11 13.03 -38.42
N ILE A 23 7.60 11.88 -38.90
CA ILE A 23 7.39 10.57 -38.26
C ILE A 23 8.01 10.55 -36.85
N LEU A 24 9.27 10.99 -36.72
CA LEU A 24 9.96 11.04 -35.43
C LEU A 24 9.26 11.99 -34.45
N GLY A 25 8.78 13.14 -34.92
CA GLY A 25 8.01 14.08 -34.10
C GLY A 25 6.72 13.46 -33.58
N TYR A 26 5.97 12.77 -34.44
CA TYR A 26 4.76 12.04 -34.05
C TYR A 26 5.03 10.98 -32.99
N PHE A 27 6.03 10.12 -33.21
CA PHE A 27 6.40 9.09 -32.23
C PHE A 27 6.92 9.67 -30.93
N SER A 28 7.72 10.75 -30.98
CA SER A 28 8.24 11.42 -29.78
C SER A 28 7.09 12.02 -28.95
N PHE A 29 6.12 12.66 -29.60
CA PHE A 29 4.94 13.19 -28.92
C PHE A 29 4.13 12.09 -28.25
N HIS A 30 3.87 10.98 -28.95
CA HIS A 30 3.14 9.83 -28.41
C HIS A 30 3.93 9.06 -27.34
N ALA A 31 5.25 9.00 -27.42
CA ALA A 31 6.08 8.38 -26.38
C ALA A 31 6.05 9.16 -25.06
N LEU A 32 5.81 10.47 -25.12
CA LEU A 32 5.68 11.31 -23.93
C LEU A 32 4.24 11.33 -23.40
N ASN A 33 3.26 11.57 -24.26
CA ASN A 33 1.85 11.83 -23.88
C ASN A 33 0.92 10.63 -24.04
N GLY A 34 1.39 9.54 -24.65
CA GLY A 34 0.57 8.35 -24.86
C GLY A 34 0.21 7.66 -23.55
N GLU A 35 -0.81 6.80 -23.63
CA GLU A 35 -1.29 5.99 -22.50
C GLU A 35 -0.18 5.11 -21.89
N TYR A 36 0.76 4.64 -22.73
CA TYR A 36 1.95 3.89 -22.33
C TYR A 36 3.23 4.75 -22.34
N GLY A 37 3.07 6.08 -22.33
CA GLY A 37 4.18 7.02 -22.39
C GLY A 37 4.96 7.11 -21.07
N LEU A 38 6.11 7.79 -21.14
CA LEU A 38 7.00 7.96 -19.98
C LEU A 38 6.30 8.65 -18.80
N ILE A 39 5.43 9.62 -19.07
CA ILE A 39 4.66 10.33 -18.05
C ILE A 39 3.65 9.40 -17.37
N ALA A 40 2.95 8.58 -18.15
CA ALA A 40 1.97 7.63 -17.62
C ALA A 40 2.65 6.59 -16.73
N ARG A 41 3.81 6.07 -17.16
CA ARG A 41 4.62 5.16 -16.34
C ARG A 41 5.03 5.78 -15.01
N ALA A 42 5.55 7.01 -15.02
CA ALA A 42 5.92 7.71 -13.78
C ALA A 42 4.72 7.89 -12.81
N ARG A 43 3.53 8.17 -13.33
CA ARG A 43 2.29 8.24 -12.53
C ARG A 43 1.88 6.88 -11.97
N LEU A 44 2.03 5.81 -12.74
CA LEU A 44 1.75 4.46 -12.27
C LEU A 44 2.73 4.05 -11.18
N ASP A 45 4.02 4.33 -11.35
CA ASP A 45 5.08 4.00 -10.37
C ASP A 45 4.86 4.71 -9.03
N THR A 46 4.40 5.97 -9.06
CA THR A 46 4.04 6.69 -7.82
C THR A 46 2.77 6.12 -7.18
N LYS A 47 1.77 5.73 -7.99
CA LYS A 47 0.53 5.10 -7.48
C LYS A 47 0.80 3.74 -6.87
N THR A 48 1.64 2.91 -7.49
CA THR A 48 2.02 1.59 -6.96
C THR A 48 2.79 1.73 -5.66
N ALA A 49 3.75 2.66 -5.58
CA ALA A 49 4.48 2.94 -4.34
C ALA A 49 3.53 3.36 -3.21
N ARG A 50 2.56 4.24 -3.49
CA ARG A 50 1.56 4.68 -2.50
C ARG A 50 0.67 3.52 -2.02
N LEU A 51 0.14 2.74 -2.95
CA LEU A 51 -0.72 1.59 -2.62
C LEU A 51 0.04 0.51 -1.86
N GLN A 52 1.32 0.31 -2.17
CA GLN A 52 2.16 -0.63 -1.45
C GLN A 52 2.36 -0.19 0.01
N ALA A 53 2.60 1.11 0.24
CA ALA A 53 2.72 1.64 1.60
C ALA A 53 1.41 1.48 2.40
N GLU A 54 0.26 1.77 1.79
CA GLU A 54 -1.06 1.59 2.41
C GLU A 54 -1.34 0.12 2.74
N LEU A 55 -0.98 -0.79 1.83
CA LEU A 55 -1.09 -2.22 2.02
C LEU A 55 -0.23 -2.70 3.19
N ASP A 56 1.01 -2.21 3.30
CA ASP A 56 1.92 -2.58 4.38
C ASP A 56 1.41 -2.07 5.75
N GLU A 57 0.85 -0.86 5.81
CA GLU A 57 0.18 -0.34 7.01
C GLU A 57 -1.00 -1.22 7.43
N LEU A 58 -1.89 -1.55 6.48
CA LEU A 58 -3.05 -2.42 6.73
C LEU A 58 -2.63 -3.82 7.21
N LYS A 59 -1.55 -4.38 6.64
CA LYS A 59 -0.99 -5.65 7.11
C LYS A 59 -0.52 -5.57 8.56
N GLN A 60 0.16 -4.49 8.95
CA GLN A 60 0.59 -4.31 10.33
C GLN A 60 -0.60 -4.18 11.29
N ALA A 61 -1.64 -3.43 10.89
CA ALA A 61 -2.88 -3.32 11.66
C ALA A 61 -3.56 -4.69 11.85
N ARG A 62 -3.66 -5.47 10.76
CA ARG A 62 -4.20 -6.83 10.79
C ARG A 62 -3.40 -7.73 11.72
N LEU A 63 -2.06 -7.74 11.63
CA LEU A 63 -1.21 -8.53 12.52
C LEU A 63 -1.37 -8.14 14.00
N LYS A 64 -1.48 -6.85 14.29
CA LYS A 64 -1.71 -6.36 15.66
C LYS A 64 -3.06 -6.83 16.19
N LEU A 65 -4.10 -6.79 15.37
CA LEU A 65 -5.44 -7.24 15.74
C LEU A 65 -5.46 -8.76 15.95
N GLU A 66 -4.79 -9.52 15.10
CA GLU A 66 -4.68 -10.97 15.26
C GLU A 66 -3.99 -11.38 16.54
N ARG A 67 -2.90 -10.69 16.92
CA ARG A 67 -2.26 -10.93 18.22
C ARG A 67 -3.24 -10.70 19.37
N ARG A 68 -4.04 -9.63 19.31
CA ARG A 68 -5.08 -9.36 20.32
C ARG A 68 -6.16 -10.43 20.33
N VAL A 69 -6.62 -10.86 19.17
CA VAL A 69 -7.63 -11.93 19.05
C VAL A 69 -7.09 -13.24 19.62
N VAL A 70 -5.84 -13.59 19.33
CA VAL A 70 -5.20 -14.79 19.90
C VAL A 70 -5.19 -14.71 21.43
N LEU A 71 -4.84 -13.56 22.02
CA LEU A 71 -4.86 -13.36 23.47
C LEU A 71 -6.27 -13.45 24.08
N LEU A 72 -7.32 -13.23 23.31
CA LEU A 72 -8.72 -13.28 23.75
C LEU A 72 -9.37 -14.65 23.49
N ARG A 73 -8.67 -15.61 22.89
CA ARG A 73 -9.25 -16.93 22.61
C ARG A 73 -9.40 -17.73 23.91
N PRO A 74 -10.57 -18.37 24.14
CA PRO A 74 -10.79 -19.23 25.31
C PRO A 74 -9.80 -20.38 25.43
N SER A 75 -9.20 -20.83 24.32
CA SER A 75 -8.16 -21.87 24.33
C SER A 75 -6.80 -21.40 24.87
N SER A 76 -6.58 -20.08 24.99
CA SER A 76 -5.39 -19.49 25.61
C SER A 76 -5.68 -18.81 26.95
N LEU A 77 -6.96 -18.62 27.30
CA LEU A 77 -7.37 -18.14 28.61
C LEU A 77 -7.61 -19.34 29.53
N ASP A 78 -6.89 -19.37 30.64
CA ASP A 78 -7.09 -20.38 31.68
C ASP A 78 -8.51 -20.23 32.27
N PRO A 79 -9.36 -21.27 32.23
CA PRO A 79 -10.69 -21.24 32.83
C PRO A 79 -10.67 -20.81 34.30
N ASP A 80 -9.63 -21.19 35.05
CA ASP A 80 -9.51 -20.85 36.47
C ASP A 80 -9.27 -19.35 36.66
N MET A 81 -8.52 -18.70 35.76
CA MET A 81 -8.35 -17.24 35.78
C MET A 81 -9.64 -16.49 35.47
N ILE A 82 -10.51 -17.03 34.60
CA ILE A 82 -11.82 -16.44 34.31
C ILE A 82 -12.72 -16.53 35.54
N ASP A 83 -12.76 -17.69 36.20
CA ASP A 83 -13.57 -17.92 37.39
C ASP A 83 -13.11 -17.04 38.57
N GLU A 84 -11.79 -16.93 38.78
CA GLU A 84 -11.21 -16.02 39.77
C GLU A 84 -11.60 -14.56 39.49
N ARG A 85 -11.51 -14.10 38.23
CA ARG A 85 -11.91 -12.73 37.84
C ARG A 85 -13.41 -12.49 38.04
N ALA A 86 -14.24 -13.47 37.69
CA ALA A 86 -15.69 -13.38 37.85
C ALA A 86 -16.08 -13.31 39.34
N ARG A 87 -15.47 -14.14 40.18
CA ARG A 87 -15.64 -14.14 41.63
C ARG A 87 -15.18 -12.83 42.26
N ALA A 88 -14.01 -12.32 41.88
CA ALA A 88 -13.50 -11.04 42.35
C ALA A 88 -14.42 -9.86 41.96
N SER A 89 -14.98 -9.85 40.75
CA SER A 89 -15.88 -8.78 40.30
C SER A 89 -17.27 -8.84 40.93
N LEU A 90 -17.76 -10.04 41.23
CA LEU A 90 -19.09 -10.26 41.83
C LEU A 90 -19.04 -10.34 43.36
N ASN A 91 -17.85 -10.20 43.95
CA ASN A 91 -17.60 -10.35 45.39
C ASN A 91 -18.11 -11.70 45.94
N LEU A 92 -17.98 -12.75 45.13
CA LEU A 92 -18.38 -14.12 45.45
C LEU A 92 -17.16 -14.91 45.92
N VAL A 93 -17.33 -15.72 46.97
CA VAL A 93 -16.28 -16.54 47.59
C VAL A 93 -16.85 -17.95 47.80
N HIS A 94 -16.04 -18.99 47.62
CA HIS A 94 -16.49 -20.37 47.80
C HIS A 94 -16.84 -20.64 49.28
N ARG A 95 -17.71 -21.61 49.55
CA ARG A 95 -18.19 -21.89 50.91
C ARG A 95 -17.06 -22.20 51.91
N ASP A 96 -15.93 -22.69 51.41
CA ASP A 96 -14.77 -23.11 52.20
C ASP A 96 -13.57 -22.14 52.11
N GLU A 97 -13.76 -20.95 51.53
CA GLU A 97 -12.72 -19.92 51.37
C GLU A 97 -12.85 -18.80 52.44
N ILE A 98 -11.72 -18.28 52.94
CA ILE A 98 -11.67 -17.24 53.99
C ILE A 98 -11.07 -15.96 53.43
N THR A 99 -11.84 -14.87 53.41
CA THR A 99 -11.36 -13.53 53.01
C THR A 99 -10.74 -12.80 54.19
N ILE A 100 -9.43 -12.52 54.12
CA ILE A 100 -8.73 -11.70 55.11
C ILE A 100 -8.71 -10.23 54.64
N LEU A 101 -9.63 -9.42 55.19
CA LEU A 101 -9.61 -7.97 54.98
C LEU A 101 -8.47 -7.36 55.80
N ARG A 102 -7.33 -7.08 55.16
CA ARG A 102 -6.23 -6.36 55.81
C ARG A 102 -6.62 -4.89 55.93
N ALA A 103 -6.79 -4.39 57.15
CA ALA A 103 -6.93 -2.97 57.40
C ALA A 103 -5.72 -2.24 56.80
N ALA A 104 -5.97 -1.16 56.05
CA ALA A 104 -4.92 -0.34 55.47
C ALA A 104 -3.91 -0.01 56.57
N SER A 105 -2.70 -0.53 56.45
CA SER A 105 -1.59 -0.13 57.29
C SER A 105 -1.40 1.35 57.04
N GLN A 106 -1.84 2.19 57.99
CA GLN A 106 -1.50 3.59 58.01
C GLN A 106 0.02 3.68 58.01
N GLN A 107 0.58 3.95 56.83
CA GLN A 107 1.95 4.41 56.67
C GLN A 107 2.04 5.75 57.39
N ASN A 108 2.82 5.78 58.47
CA ASN A 108 3.32 6.98 59.12
C ASN A 108 4.68 7.30 58.50
#